data_AF-A0A848TVR4-F1
#
_entry.id   AF-A0A848TVR4-F1
#
_cell.length_a   1.000
_cell.length_b   1.000
_cell.length_c   1.000
_cell.angle_alpha   90.00
_cell.angle_beta   90.00
_cell.angle_gamma   90.00
#
_symmetry.space_group_name_H-M   'P 1'
#
loop_
_entity.id
_entity.type
_entity.pdbx_description
1 polymer ?
#
loop_
_entity_poly.entity_id
_entity_poly.type
_entity_poly.pdbx_seq_one_letter_code
_entity_poly.pdbx_strand_id
1 'polypeptide(L)'
;EDKTFFIDRSNSGIVDFQEDFGNEIQQMPVPDLPEGEYEVRVFLDRSSIEIFINKGQYVMTAQIFPKGSYTNLQIENLGDSELTMQAFSINEVQRIWE
;
A
#
# COMPACT_ATOMS: atom_id res chain seq x y z
N GLU A 1 -5.84 11.03 18.48
CA GLU A 1 -5.30 11.22 17.11
C GLU A 1 -6.11 10.35 16.18
N ASP A 2 -6.45 10.87 15.01
CA ASP A 2 -7.23 10.12 14.03
C ASP A 2 -6.31 9.10 13.34
N LYS A 3 -6.53 7.81 13.62
CA LYS A 3 -5.81 6.72 12.94
C LYS A 3 -6.08 6.83 11.44
N THR A 4 -5.03 7.02 10.65
CA THR A 4 -5.13 7.27 9.21
C THR A 4 -4.18 6.35 8.46
N PHE A 5 -4.67 5.77 7.36
CA PHE A 5 -3.84 5.05 6.40
C PHE A 5 -3.68 5.91 5.14
N PHE A 6 -2.51 5.89 4.53
CA PHE A 6 -2.23 6.69 3.33
C PHE A 6 -1.41 5.91 2.30
N ILE A 7 -1.58 6.31 1.04
CA ILE A 7 -0.74 5.87 -0.08
C ILE A 7 -0.15 7.13 -0.72
N ASP A 8 1.18 7.20 -0.71
CA ASP A 8 1.94 8.18 -1.48
C ASP A 8 2.46 7.52 -2.76
N ARG A 9 1.98 8.02 -3.91
CA ARG A 9 2.38 7.55 -5.24
C ARG A 9 3.17 8.59 -6.03
N SER A 10 3.64 9.67 -5.39
CA SER A 10 4.41 10.75 -6.00
C SER A 10 5.67 10.27 -6.74
N ASN A 11 6.27 9.17 -6.25
CA ASN A 11 7.47 8.55 -6.84
C ASN A 11 7.17 7.19 -7.50
N SER A 12 5.93 6.95 -7.91
CA SER A 12 5.51 5.65 -8.47
C SER A 12 5.92 5.42 -9.93
N GLY A 13 6.49 6.41 -10.61
CA GLY A 13 6.98 6.29 -11.98
C GLY A 13 6.59 7.48 -12.86
N ILE A 14 5.67 7.27 -13.78
CA ILE A 14 5.07 8.33 -14.62
C ILE A 14 3.88 8.89 -13.86
N VAL A 15 3.93 10.19 -13.52
CA VAL A 15 2.94 10.84 -12.66
C VAL A 15 2.56 12.25 -13.12
N ASP A 16 3.22 12.76 -14.16
CA ASP A 16 3.15 14.15 -14.65
C ASP A 16 2.07 14.39 -15.72
N PHE A 17 1.30 13.35 -16.06
CA PHE A 17 0.23 13.44 -17.06
C PHE A 17 -1.03 14.15 -16.53
N GLN A 18 -1.18 14.24 -15.20
CA GLN A 18 -2.27 14.97 -14.55
C GLN A 18 -1.77 15.50 -13.21
N GLU A 19 -2.08 16.77 -12.93
CA GLU A 19 -1.55 17.51 -11.77
C GLU A 19 -1.79 16.80 -10.44
N ASP A 20 -3.00 16.33 -10.19
CA ASP A 20 -3.39 15.73 -8.90
C ASP A 20 -2.93 14.26 -8.77
N PHE A 21 -2.47 13.64 -9.85
CA PHE A 21 -2.14 12.22 -9.83
C PHE A 21 -0.93 11.94 -8.93
N GLY A 22 0.16 12.68 -9.11
CA GLY A 22 1.38 12.54 -8.32
C GLY A 22 1.46 13.47 -7.11
N ASN A 23 0.70 14.57 -7.11
CA ASN A 23 0.81 15.61 -6.09
C ASN A 23 -0.05 15.34 -4.85
N GLU A 24 -1.11 14.53 -4.97
CA GLU A 24 -1.98 14.22 -3.85
C GLU A 24 -1.58 12.91 -3.14
N ILE A 25 -1.48 12.98 -1.82
CA ILE A 25 -1.41 11.78 -0.97
C ILE A 25 -2.83 11.32 -0.71
N GLN A 26 -3.14 10.10 -1.13
CA GLN A 26 -4.43 9.51 -0.84
C GLN A 26 -4.47 9.12 0.64
N GLN A 27 -5.57 9.42 1.33
CA GLN A 27 -5.73 9.16 2.76
C GLN A 27 -7.09 8.56 3.05
N MET A 28 -7.14 7.69 4.05
CA MET A 28 -8.36 7.03 4.51
C MET A 28 -8.35 6.95 6.05
N PRO A 29 -9.36 7.52 6.74
CA PRO A 29 -9.54 7.32 8.16
C PRO A 29 -9.78 5.83 8.48
N VAL A 30 -9.08 5.32 9.48
CA VAL A 30 -9.16 3.92 9.95
C VAL A 30 -9.39 3.85 11.47
N PRO A 31 -10.44 4.52 12.00
CA PRO A 31 -10.63 4.71 13.44
C PRO A 31 -10.88 3.40 14.20
N ASP A 32 -11.46 2.40 13.53
CA ASP A 32 -11.87 1.12 14.14
C ASP A 32 -10.86 0.00 13.91
N LEU A 33 -9.59 0.34 13.59
CA LEU A 33 -8.52 -0.65 13.63
C LEU A 33 -8.25 -1.10 15.07
N PRO A 34 -8.07 -2.41 15.28
CA PRO A 34 -7.78 -2.93 16.61
C PRO A 34 -6.43 -2.37 17.11
N GLU A 35 -6.32 -2.19 18.43
CA GLU A 35 -5.05 -1.83 19.09
C GLU A 35 -4.02 -2.96 19.04
N GLY A 36 -4.46 -4.19 18.76
CA GLY A 36 -3.61 -5.38 18.65
C GLY A 36 -3.24 -5.71 17.20
N GLU A 37 -3.02 -7.00 16.96
CA GLU A 37 -2.66 -7.52 15.63
C GLU A 37 -3.80 -7.35 14.62
N TYR A 38 -3.44 -6.94 13.39
CA TYR A 38 -4.31 -6.95 12.23
C TYR A 38 -3.52 -7.36 10.98
N GLU A 39 -4.23 -7.93 10.00
CA GLU A 39 -3.66 -8.32 8.71
C GLU A 39 -3.52 -7.09 7.80
N VAL A 40 -2.41 -7.01 7.07
CA VAL A 40 -2.27 -6.14 5.89
C VAL A 40 -1.92 -7.03 4.70
N ARG A 41 -2.73 -6.96 3.64
CA ARG A 41 -2.49 -7.69 2.39
C ARG A 41 -2.37 -6.70 1.25
N VAL A 42 -1.26 -6.78 0.53
CA VAL A 42 -0.96 -5.91 -0.61
C VAL A 42 -0.92 -6.75 -1.88
N PHE A 43 -1.70 -6.35 -2.87
CA PHE A 43 -1.58 -6.83 -4.24
C PHE A 43 -0.93 -5.74 -5.08
N LEU A 44 0.07 -6.14 -5.86
CA LEU A 44 0.77 -5.29 -6.81
C LEU A 44 0.68 -5.95 -8.17
N ASP A 45 0.14 -5.23 -9.14
CA ASP A 45 0.15 -5.60 -10.55
C ASP A 45 0.88 -4.51 -11.35
N ARG A 46 0.98 -4.69 -12.67
CA ARG A 46 1.74 -3.82 -13.58
C ARG A 46 1.43 -2.34 -13.43
N SER A 47 0.19 -1.98 -13.12
CA SER A 47 -0.25 -0.58 -13.02
C SER A 47 -1.21 -0.31 -11.88
N SER A 48 -1.23 -1.17 -10.85
CA SER A 48 -2.10 -0.99 -9.69
C SER A 48 -1.46 -1.54 -8.42
N ILE A 49 -1.81 -0.90 -7.32
CA ILE A 49 -1.61 -1.41 -5.97
C ILE A 49 -2.96 -1.40 -5.25
N GLU A 50 -3.26 -2.51 -4.56
CA GLU A 50 -4.47 -2.68 -3.77
C GLU A 50 -4.09 -3.18 -2.38
N ILE A 51 -4.53 -2.47 -1.36
CA ILE A 51 -4.18 -2.73 0.03
C ILE A 51 -5.46 -3.03 0.81
N PHE A 52 -5.51 -4.23 1.40
CA PHE A 52 -6.59 -4.70 2.26
C PHE A 52 -6.08 -4.71 3.69
N ILE A 53 -6.80 -4.03 4.59
CA ILE A 53 -6.42 -3.91 5.99
C ILE A 53 -7.50 -4.56 6.84
N ASN A 54 -7.05 -5.34 7.85
CA ASN A 54 -7.88 -6.09 8.77
C ASN A 54 -8.95 -6.92 8.06
N LYS A 55 -8.52 -7.89 7.25
CA LYS A 55 -9.41 -8.81 6.50
C LYS A 55 -10.38 -8.07 5.57
N GLY A 56 -9.97 -6.91 5.05
CA GLY A 56 -10.75 -6.10 4.13
C GLY A 56 -11.77 -5.17 4.79
N GLN A 57 -11.70 -4.94 6.11
CA GLN A 57 -12.48 -3.89 6.77
C GLN A 57 -12.21 -2.53 6.13
N TYR A 58 -10.97 -2.28 5.75
CA TYR A 58 -10.58 -1.12 4.96
C TYR A 58 -9.85 -1.56 3.70
N VAL A 59 -10.11 -0.88 2.59
CA VAL A 59 -9.50 -1.18 1.29
C VAL A 59 -9.10 0.12 0.62
N MET A 60 -7.89 0.15 0.07
CA MET A 60 -7.38 1.29 -0.66
C MET A 60 -6.76 0.82 -1.97
N THR A 61 -7.10 1.51 -3.06
CA THR A 61 -6.65 1.17 -4.41
C THR A 61 -6.03 2.40 -5.05
N ALA A 62 -4.84 2.23 -5.62
CA ALA A 62 -4.18 3.26 -6.39
C ALA A 62 -3.67 2.70 -7.72
N GLN A 63 -3.95 3.41 -8.82
CA GLN A 63 -3.21 3.22 -10.05
C GLN A 63 -1.81 3.82 -9.92
N ILE A 64 -0.85 3.15 -10.55
CA ILE A 64 0.55 3.54 -10.65
C ILE A 64 1.06 3.26 -12.06
N PHE A 65 2.09 3.96 -12.51
CA PHE A 65 2.67 3.76 -13.84
C PHE A 65 4.19 3.61 -13.74
N PRO A 66 4.70 2.45 -13.31
CA PRO A 66 6.12 2.23 -13.11
C PRO A 66 6.90 2.39 -14.42
N LYS A 67 8.09 3.02 -14.37
CA LYS A 67 9.02 3.09 -15.51
C LYS A 67 9.74 1.75 -15.77
N GLY A 68 9.65 0.82 -14.82
CA GLY A 68 10.23 -0.52 -14.85
C GLY A 68 9.71 -1.33 -13.67
N SER A 69 10.08 -2.60 -13.59
CA SER A 69 9.64 -3.49 -12.50
C SER A 69 10.19 -3.05 -11.15
N TYR A 70 9.36 -3.07 -10.11
CA TYR A 70 9.84 -2.96 -8.74
C TYR A 70 10.51 -4.27 -8.31
N THR A 71 11.70 -4.17 -7.72
CA THR A 71 12.52 -5.34 -7.33
C THR A 71 12.86 -5.38 -5.85
N ASN A 72 12.47 -4.34 -5.10
CA ASN A 72 12.85 -4.15 -3.72
C ASN A 72 11.61 -3.78 -2.91
N LEU A 73 11.50 -4.39 -1.72
CA LEU A 73 10.53 -4.03 -0.70
C LEU A 73 11.30 -3.60 0.55
N GLN A 74 10.94 -2.45 1.10
CA GLN A 74 11.45 -1.94 2.35
C GLN A 74 10.28 -1.76 3.32
N ILE A 75 10.46 -2.22 4.55
CA ILE A 75 9.53 -1.99 5.65
C ILE A 75 10.31 -1.24 6.72
N GLU A 76 9.77 -0.10 7.14
CA GLU A 76 10.40 0.77 8.12
C GLU A 76 9.37 1.17 9.18
N ASN A 77 9.79 1.15 10.44
CA ASN A 77 9.01 1.69 11.55
C ASN A 77 9.57 3.07 11.90
N LEU A 78 8.79 4.10 11.58
CA LEU A 78 9.16 5.51 11.83
C LEU A 78 8.80 5.98 13.24
N GLY A 79 8.15 5.14 14.06
CA GLY A 79 7.77 5.45 15.43
C GLY A 79 8.78 4.96 16.47
N ASP A 80 8.64 5.46 17.70
CA ASP A 80 9.52 5.09 18.82
C ASP A 80 9.15 3.75 19.48
N SER A 81 7.95 3.24 19.21
CA SER A 81 7.47 1.97 19.77
C SER A 81 7.85 0.80 18.88
N GLU A 82 8.18 -0.35 19.49
CA GLU A 82 8.52 -1.56 18.74
C GLU A 82 7.35 -2.04 17.86
N LEU A 83 7.65 -2.33 16.59
CA LEU A 83 6.71 -2.97 15.66
C LEU A 83 7.09 -4.45 15.54
N THR A 84 6.16 -5.33 15.90
CA THR A 84 6.32 -6.77 15.72
C THR A 84 5.46 -7.27 14.56
N MET A 85 6.09 -7.93 13.58
CA MET A 85 5.38 -8.67 12.53
C MET A 85 5.36 -10.16 12.88
N GLN A 86 4.19 -10.70 13.22
CA GLN A 86 4.05 -12.12 13.58
C GLN A 86 4.24 -13.05 12.37
N ALA A 87 3.81 -12.59 11.19
CA ALA A 87 3.94 -13.32 9.94
C ALA A 87 4.23 -12.34 8.79
N PHE A 88 5.13 -12.75 7.91
CA PHE A 88 5.47 -12.01 6.70
C PHE A 88 5.68 -13.00 5.54
N SER A 89 5.06 -12.71 4.40
CA SER A 89 5.24 -13.51 3.20
C SER A 89 5.11 -12.63 1.95
N ILE A 90 5.85 -13.00 0.91
CA ILE A 90 5.75 -12.42 -0.43
C ILE A 90 5.56 -13.59 -1.39
N ASN A 91 4.54 -13.50 -2.23
CA ASN A 91 4.21 -14.56 -3.19
C ASN A 91 4.06 -13.94 -4.59
N GLU A 92 4.55 -14.64 -5.59
CA GLU A 92 4.35 -14.26 -7.00
C GLU A 92 2.92 -14.63 -7.43
N VAL A 93 2.25 -13.70 -8.11
CA VAL A 93 0.94 -13.94 -8.72
C VAL A 93 1.14 -14.33 -10.17
N GLN A 94 0.60 -15.48 -10.56
CA GLN A 94 0.70 -15.96 -11.93
C GLN A 94 -0.20 -15.14 -12.87
N ARG A 95 0.30 -14.91 -14.09
CA ARG A 95 -0.47 -14.28 -15.15
C ARG A 95 -1.70 -15.14 -15.46
N ILE A 96 -2.87 -14.51 -15.56
CA ILE A 96 -4.15 -15.17 -15.85
C ILE A 96 -4.51 -15.20 -17.35
N TRP A 97 -3.82 -14.40 -18.15
CA TRP A 97 -4.03 -14.31 -19.61
C TRP A 97 -3.13 -15.30 -20.35
N GLU A 98 -3.66 -15.94 -21.38
CA GLU A 98 -2.89 -16.74 -22.36
C GLU A 98 -1.86 -15.89 -23.14
#